data_AF-A0A4R1ANE0-F1
#
_entry.id   AF-A0A4R1ANE0-F1
#
_cell.length_a   1.000
_cell.length_b   1.000
_cell.length_c   1.000
_cell.angle_alpha   90.00
_cell.angle_beta   90.00
_cell.angle_gamma   90.00
#
_symmetry.space_group_name_H-M   'P 1'
#
loop_
_entity.id
_entity.type
_entity.pdbx_description
1 polymer ?
#
loop_
_entity_poly.entity_id
_entity_poly.type
_entity_poly.pdbx_seq_one_letter_code
_entity_poly.pdbx_strand_id
1 'polypeptide(L)'
;MKKTTLFFIVVIIFVLAACSNSVENSEEIEPIFDIPQFSLANQNFVKEKLGEPTSFEDINYQTPSTGANNLLTYFYYDWDGYYSEFAFDDKDRLIRINIYPSDNKDSEFIKTTFEDLLKQLGITPGENLTKVADTGSAWRYQRVSEGIDEVWALDELGEEEIGTIKISFDVRPFL
;
A
#
# COMPACT_ATOMS: atom_id res chain seq x y z
N MET A 1 8.36 -45.24 52.02
CA MET A 1 9.04 -44.16 51.27
C MET A 1 8.88 -44.37 49.76
N LYS A 2 8.48 -43.31 49.05
CA LYS A 2 8.72 -43.03 47.62
C LYS A 2 8.07 -43.96 46.56
N LYS A 3 6.76 -43.86 46.28
CA LYS A 3 6.19 -44.30 44.96
C LYS A 3 4.99 -43.50 44.42
N THR A 4 4.54 -42.41 45.05
CA THR A 4 3.38 -41.63 44.56
C THR A 4 3.72 -40.27 43.95
N THR A 5 4.99 -39.87 43.97
CA THR A 5 5.44 -38.54 43.45
C THR A 5 5.92 -38.58 41.99
N LEU A 6 5.65 -39.67 41.24
CA LEU A 6 6.10 -39.80 39.85
C LEU A 6 4.97 -39.71 38.82
N PHE A 7 3.71 -39.71 39.26
CA PHE A 7 2.56 -39.64 38.34
C PHE A 7 2.15 -38.19 37.99
N PHE A 8 2.50 -37.22 38.84
CA PHE A 8 2.15 -35.81 38.62
C PHE A 8 3.08 -35.07 37.64
N ILE A 9 4.26 -35.64 37.33
CA ILE A 9 5.24 -35.00 36.42
C ILE A 9 4.96 -35.35 34.95
N VAL A 10 4.32 -36.49 34.66
CA VAL A 10 4.04 -36.92 33.28
C VAL A 10 2.84 -36.17 32.66
N VAL A 11 1.88 -35.70 33.48
CA VAL A 11 0.70 -34.97 32.98
C VAL A 11 1.03 -33.52 32.61
N ILE A 12 2.05 -32.91 33.21
CA ILE A 12 2.44 -31.52 32.93
C ILE A 12 3.21 -31.40 31.60
N ILE A 13 3.85 -32.48 31.13
CA ILE A 13 4.59 -32.47 29.85
C ILE A 13 3.64 -32.52 28.63
N PHE A 14 2.42 -33.04 28.79
CA PHE A 14 1.45 -33.12 27.69
C PHE A 14 0.70 -31.81 27.41
N VAL A 15 0.76 -30.81 28.29
CA VAL A 15 0.09 -29.52 28.09
C VAL A 15 0.98 -28.49 27.37
N LEU A 16 2.27 -28.78 27.18
CA LEU A 16 3.20 -27.88 26.48
C LEU A 16 3.30 -28.13 24.96
N ALA A 17 2.57 -29.11 24.42
CA ALA A 17 2.63 -29.48 23.01
C ALA A 17 1.55 -28.81 22.12
N ALA A 18 0.74 -27.89 22.64
CA ALA A 18 -0.40 -27.31 21.92
C ALA A 18 -0.30 -25.81 21.57
N CYS A 19 0.86 -25.18 21.78
CA CYS A 19 1.11 -23.82 21.32
C CYS A 19 2.34 -23.76 20.41
N SER A 20 2.41 -24.61 19.38
CA SER A 20 3.21 -24.26 18.21
C SER A 20 2.33 -23.37 17.33
N ASN A 21 2.25 -22.09 17.66
CA ASN A 21 2.01 -21.11 16.61
C ASN A 21 3.19 -21.26 15.67
N SER A 22 2.97 -21.94 14.55
CA SER A 22 3.85 -21.81 13.40
C SER A 22 3.92 -20.32 13.12
N VAL A 23 5.02 -19.69 13.54
CA VAL A 23 5.44 -18.42 12.99
C VAL A 23 5.66 -18.73 11.52
N GLU A 24 4.65 -18.46 10.70
CA GLU A 24 4.84 -18.37 9.26
C GLU A 24 6.00 -17.42 9.09
N ASN A 25 7.12 -17.97 8.63
CA ASN A 25 8.28 -17.20 8.24
C ASN A 25 7.82 -16.41 7.01
N SER A 26 7.17 -15.26 7.24
CA SER A 26 6.76 -14.37 6.18
C SER A 26 8.04 -13.99 5.45
N GLU A 27 8.19 -14.43 4.20
CA GLU A 27 9.33 -14.00 3.39
C GLU A 27 9.39 -12.47 3.41
N GLU A 28 10.57 -11.96 3.76
CA GLU A 28 10.84 -10.53 3.82
C GLU A 28 10.90 -10.02 2.38
N ILE A 29 9.85 -9.35 1.94
CA ILE A 29 9.79 -8.70 0.63
C ILE A 29 10.39 -7.31 0.79
N GLU A 30 11.49 -7.03 0.09
CA GLU A 30 12.06 -5.68 0.03
C GLU A 30 11.07 -4.75 -0.68
N PRO A 31 10.75 -3.57 -0.11
CA PRO A 31 9.84 -2.64 -0.76
C PRO A 31 10.39 -2.13 -2.09
N ILE A 32 9.60 -2.25 -3.15
CA ILE A 32 9.87 -1.63 -4.46
C ILE A 32 9.74 -0.12 -4.33
N PHE A 33 8.71 0.32 -3.59
CA PHE A 33 8.50 1.74 -3.32
C PHE A 33 7.97 1.95 -1.91
N ASP A 34 8.80 2.50 -1.02
CA ASP A 34 8.47 2.75 0.38
C ASP A 34 7.48 3.93 0.51
N ILE A 35 6.19 3.62 0.40
CA ILE A 35 5.07 4.58 0.43
C ILE A 35 4.95 5.32 1.78
N PRO A 36 5.11 4.67 2.95
CA PRO A 36 4.95 5.35 4.24
C PRO A 36 5.78 6.62 4.41
N GLN A 37 6.96 6.72 3.79
CA GLN A 37 7.78 7.94 3.89
C GLN A 37 7.10 9.19 3.30
N PHE A 38 6.10 9.00 2.43
CA PHE A 38 5.34 10.08 1.78
C PHE A 38 4.08 10.47 2.55
N SER A 39 3.81 9.84 3.70
CA SER A 39 2.72 10.24 4.57
C SER A 39 2.93 11.69 5.04
N LEU A 40 1.92 12.54 4.83
CA LEU A 40 1.95 13.97 5.12
C LEU A 40 3.04 14.76 4.36
N ALA A 41 3.52 14.24 3.23
CA ALA A 41 4.49 14.93 2.38
C ALA A 41 3.88 16.17 1.70
N ASN A 42 4.78 17.09 1.33
CA ASN A 42 4.48 18.25 0.48
C ASN A 42 5.37 18.24 -0.78
N GLN A 43 5.17 19.20 -1.69
CA GLN A 43 5.92 19.25 -2.95
C GLN A 43 7.44 19.30 -2.73
N ASN A 44 7.91 20.07 -1.75
CA ASN A 44 9.34 20.20 -1.47
C ASN A 44 9.95 18.88 -0.98
N PHE A 45 9.27 18.16 -0.10
CA PHE A 45 9.73 16.86 0.38
C PHE A 45 9.81 15.83 -0.75
N VAL A 46 8.78 15.79 -1.61
CA VAL A 46 8.78 14.88 -2.78
C VAL A 46 9.96 15.20 -3.71
N LYS A 47 10.22 16.48 -3.97
CA LYS A 47 11.37 16.92 -4.78
C LYS A 47 12.73 16.61 -4.15
N GLU A 48 12.86 16.74 -2.83
CA GLU A 48 14.08 16.36 -2.12
C GLU A 48 14.35 14.85 -2.25
N LYS A 49 13.29 14.03 -2.21
CA LYS A 49 13.38 12.57 -2.29
C LYS A 49 13.61 12.04 -3.69
N LEU A 50 12.91 12.60 -4.69
CA LEU A 50 12.83 12.04 -6.03
C LEU A 50 13.51 12.92 -7.10
N GLY A 51 13.92 14.13 -6.75
CA GLY A 51 14.37 15.15 -7.70
C GLY A 51 13.23 15.97 -8.30
N GLU A 52 13.55 16.79 -9.29
CA GLU A 52 12.53 17.56 -10.01
C GLU A 52 11.67 16.63 -10.88
N PRO A 53 10.35 16.85 -10.96
CA PRO A 53 9.47 16.05 -11.81
C PRO A 53 9.76 16.30 -13.30
N THR A 54 9.44 15.32 -14.15
CA THR A 54 9.51 15.44 -15.61
C THR A 54 8.63 16.60 -16.09
N SER A 55 7.45 16.72 -15.51
CA SER A 55 6.51 17.82 -15.77
C SER A 55 5.55 17.97 -14.60
N PHE A 56 4.77 19.06 -14.61
CA PHE A 56 3.69 19.26 -13.66
C PHE A 56 2.51 19.95 -14.34
N GLU A 57 1.32 19.79 -13.79
CA GLU A 57 0.14 20.52 -14.22
C GLU A 57 -0.82 20.85 -13.07
N ASP A 58 -1.56 21.93 -13.24
CA ASP A 58 -2.63 22.31 -12.32
C ASP A 58 -3.98 21.98 -12.95
N ILE A 59 -4.80 21.19 -12.24
CA ILE A 59 -6.10 20.71 -12.71
C ILE A 59 -7.19 21.23 -11.77
N ASN A 60 -8.23 21.83 -12.34
CA ASN A 60 -9.48 22.05 -11.62
C ASN A 60 -10.28 20.74 -11.58
N TYR A 61 -10.28 20.07 -10.43
CA TYR A 61 -10.92 18.79 -10.22
C TYR A 61 -12.22 18.96 -9.43
N GLN A 62 -13.33 18.44 -9.96
CA GLN A 62 -14.60 18.41 -9.25
C GLN A 62 -14.74 17.09 -8.48
N THR A 63 -14.82 17.15 -7.14
CA THR A 63 -15.07 15.98 -6.29
C THR A 63 -16.40 15.34 -6.66
N PRO A 64 -16.44 14.06 -7.09
CA PRO A 64 -17.65 13.41 -7.56
C PRO A 64 -18.78 13.38 -6.52
N SER A 65 -18.46 13.07 -5.26
CA SER A 65 -19.45 12.92 -4.18
C SER A 65 -20.10 14.24 -3.73
N THR A 66 -19.41 15.38 -3.86
CA THR A 66 -19.86 16.67 -3.30
C THR A 66 -20.09 17.75 -4.36
N GLY A 67 -19.53 17.60 -5.55
CA GLY A 67 -19.51 18.63 -6.59
C GLY A 67 -18.56 19.80 -6.28
N ALA A 68 -17.76 19.73 -5.22
CA ALA A 68 -16.80 20.76 -4.86
C ALA A 68 -15.66 20.83 -5.89
N ASN A 69 -15.27 22.04 -6.30
CA ASN A 69 -14.10 22.25 -7.15
C ASN A 69 -12.86 22.42 -6.28
N ASN A 70 -11.84 21.62 -6.55
CA ASN A 70 -10.54 21.66 -5.91
C ASN A 70 -9.48 21.92 -6.97
N LEU A 71 -8.50 22.77 -6.65
CA LEU A 71 -7.30 22.87 -7.46
C LEU A 71 -6.34 21.78 -7.00
N LEU A 72 -5.92 20.92 -7.92
CA LEU A 72 -4.90 19.91 -7.69
C LEU A 72 -3.67 20.22 -8.52
N THR A 73 -2.50 20.15 -7.91
CA THR A 73 -1.23 20.18 -8.64
C THR A 73 -0.73 18.75 -8.77
N TYR A 74 -0.42 18.32 -9.99
CA TYR A 74 0.13 17.02 -10.28
C TYR A 74 1.61 17.14 -10.64
N PHE A 75 2.46 16.37 -9.97
CA PHE A 75 3.84 16.14 -10.40
C PHE A 75 3.95 14.79 -11.09
N TYR A 76 4.62 14.80 -12.24
CA TYR A 76 4.81 13.62 -13.07
C TYR A 76 6.26 13.16 -13.02
N TYR A 77 6.46 11.91 -12.65
CA TYR A 77 7.77 11.28 -12.54
C TYR A 77 7.84 10.04 -13.42
N ASP A 78 8.92 9.94 -14.19
CA ASP A 78 9.32 8.72 -14.87
C ASP A 78 10.48 8.09 -14.11
N TRP A 79 10.37 6.80 -13.82
CA TRP A 79 11.48 6.01 -13.27
C TRP A 79 11.55 4.66 -13.97
N ASP A 80 12.52 3.82 -13.60
CA ASP A 80 12.75 2.58 -14.32
C ASP A 80 11.53 1.66 -14.24
N GLY A 81 10.84 1.48 -15.37
CA GLY A 81 9.66 0.62 -15.46
C GLY A 81 8.32 1.31 -15.23
N TYR A 82 8.28 2.57 -14.82
CA TYR A 82 7.02 3.21 -14.43
C TYR A 82 6.93 4.71 -14.72
N TYR A 83 5.67 5.13 -14.82
CA TYR A 83 5.23 6.50 -14.76
C TYR A 83 4.35 6.68 -13.51
N SER A 84 4.52 7.80 -12.81
CA SER A 84 3.76 8.08 -11.60
C SER A 84 3.30 9.53 -11.51
N GLU A 85 2.17 9.70 -10.83
CA GLU A 85 1.48 10.96 -10.66
C GLU A 85 1.31 11.26 -9.16
N PHE A 86 1.88 12.36 -8.69
CA PHE A 86 1.77 12.81 -7.31
C PHE A 86 0.82 14.00 -7.26
N ALA A 87 -0.38 13.78 -6.70
CA ALA A 87 -1.42 14.79 -6.60
C ALA A 87 -1.35 15.52 -5.25
N PHE A 88 -1.19 16.84 -5.32
CA PHE A 88 -1.19 17.74 -4.18
C PHE A 88 -2.46 18.57 -4.14
N ASP A 89 -2.98 18.85 -2.95
CA ASP A 89 -4.09 19.77 -2.77
C ASP A 89 -3.64 21.25 -2.72
N ASP A 90 -4.61 22.16 -2.60
CA ASP A 90 -4.40 23.61 -2.53
C ASP A 90 -3.61 24.08 -1.28
N LYS A 91 -3.37 23.16 -0.33
CA LYS A 91 -2.56 23.37 0.88
C LYS A 91 -1.20 22.70 0.79
N ASP A 92 -0.78 22.29 -0.41
CA ASP A 92 0.49 21.63 -0.67
C ASP A 92 0.64 20.30 0.09
N ARG A 93 -0.47 19.58 0.30
CA ARG A 93 -0.44 18.23 0.91
C ARG A 93 -0.53 17.19 -0.18
N LEU A 94 0.36 16.21 -0.17
CA LEU A 94 0.25 15.03 -1.03
C LEU A 94 -0.98 14.23 -0.61
N ILE A 95 -1.96 14.12 -1.50
CA ILE A 95 -3.22 13.42 -1.23
C ILE A 95 -3.34 12.09 -1.96
N ARG A 96 -2.61 11.91 -3.07
CA ARG A 96 -2.60 10.66 -3.83
C ARG A 96 -1.33 10.46 -4.65
N ILE A 97 -0.89 9.21 -4.73
CA ILE A 97 0.09 8.73 -5.71
C ILE A 97 -0.61 7.74 -6.63
N ASN A 98 -0.50 7.93 -7.94
CA ASN A 98 -0.84 6.91 -8.92
C ASN A 98 0.45 6.36 -9.54
N ILE A 99 0.52 5.06 -9.73
CA ILE A 99 1.65 4.36 -10.33
C ILE A 99 1.10 3.52 -11.48
N TYR A 100 1.72 3.68 -12.64
CA TYR A 100 1.42 2.97 -13.87
C TYR A 100 2.72 2.37 -14.42
N PRO A 101 2.70 1.17 -14.98
CA PRO A 101 3.82 0.63 -15.73
C PRO A 101 4.08 1.52 -16.97
N SER A 102 5.35 1.73 -17.28
CA SER A 102 5.74 2.41 -18.51
C SER A 102 5.58 1.49 -19.71
N ASP A 103 5.16 2.06 -20.84
CA ASP A 103 5.15 1.34 -22.11
C ASP A 103 6.54 0.73 -22.38
N ASN A 104 6.59 -0.60 -22.54
CA ASN A 104 7.77 -1.41 -22.93
C ASN A 104 8.74 -1.84 -21.81
N LYS A 105 8.33 -1.87 -20.54
CA LYS A 105 9.12 -2.47 -19.47
C LYS A 105 8.25 -3.39 -18.60
N ASP A 106 8.83 -4.50 -18.18
CA ASP A 106 8.18 -5.43 -17.24
C ASP A 106 8.01 -4.72 -15.90
N SER A 107 6.81 -4.80 -15.32
CA SER A 107 6.55 -4.23 -14.00
C SER A 107 7.27 -5.05 -12.92
N GLU A 108 8.07 -4.41 -12.08
CA GLU A 108 8.53 -5.01 -10.82
C GLU A 108 7.38 -5.32 -9.83
N PHE A 109 6.22 -4.64 -9.95
CA PHE A 109 5.04 -4.91 -9.13
C PHE A 109 4.33 -6.17 -9.64
N ILE A 110 4.75 -7.30 -9.08
CA ILE A 110 4.22 -8.61 -9.43
C ILE A 110 2.82 -8.76 -8.85
N LYS A 111 1.90 -9.27 -9.66
CA LYS A 111 0.56 -9.65 -9.20
C LYS A 111 0.68 -10.77 -8.16
N THR A 112 0.11 -10.52 -6.99
CA THR A 112 0.17 -11.42 -5.85
C THR A 112 -1.11 -11.28 -5.01
N THR A 113 -1.06 -11.57 -3.72
CA THR A 113 -2.10 -11.22 -2.75
C THR A 113 -2.10 -9.71 -2.46
N PHE A 114 -3.20 -9.19 -1.92
CA PHE A 114 -3.23 -7.79 -1.50
C PHE A 114 -2.20 -7.54 -0.38
N GLU A 115 -2.02 -8.49 0.53
CA GLU A 115 -1.04 -8.42 1.61
C GLU A 115 0.41 -8.31 1.10
N ASP A 116 0.77 -9.09 0.08
CA ASP A 116 2.11 -9.02 -0.50
C ASP A 116 2.30 -7.76 -1.35
N LEU A 117 1.25 -7.25 -1.99
CA LEU A 117 1.28 -5.92 -2.60
C LEU A 117 1.57 -4.83 -1.55
N LEU A 118 0.97 -4.89 -0.36
CA LEU A 118 1.30 -3.93 0.71
C LEU A 118 2.78 -4.01 1.10
N LYS A 119 3.37 -5.21 1.16
CA LYS A 119 4.80 -5.36 1.45
C LYS A 119 5.68 -4.77 0.33
N GLN A 120 5.32 -4.98 -0.94
CA GLN A 120 6.00 -4.34 -2.08
C GLN A 120 5.95 -2.80 -2.00
N LEU A 121 4.91 -2.25 -1.39
CA LEU A 121 4.74 -0.81 -1.13
C LEU A 121 5.35 -0.35 0.21
N GLY A 122 6.00 -1.24 0.96
CA GLY A 122 6.53 -0.95 2.31
C GLY A 122 5.46 -0.68 3.37
N ILE A 123 4.19 -1.00 3.08
CA ILE A 123 3.06 -0.69 3.94
C ILE A 123 2.83 -1.82 4.95
N THR A 124 2.82 -1.47 6.22
CA THR A 124 2.28 -2.35 7.28
C THR A 124 0.80 -2.06 7.49
N PRO A 125 -0.11 -3.04 7.31
CA PRO A 125 -1.54 -2.80 7.48
C PRO A 125 -1.90 -2.48 8.93
N GLY A 126 -2.83 -1.54 9.11
CA GLY A 126 -3.39 -1.19 10.41
C GLY A 126 -4.52 -2.11 10.85
N GLU A 127 -4.85 -2.09 12.14
CA GLU A 127 -5.89 -2.95 12.74
C GLU A 127 -7.29 -2.75 12.15
N ASN A 128 -7.56 -1.59 11.55
CA ASN A 128 -8.87 -1.20 11.02
C ASN A 128 -8.99 -1.32 9.49
N LEU A 129 -8.07 -2.04 8.85
CA LEU A 129 -8.09 -2.32 7.41
C LEU A 129 -9.46 -2.83 6.98
N THR A 130 -10.07 -2.15 6.00
CA THR A 130 -11.42 -2.44 5.54
C THR A 130 -11.40 -2.81 4.05
N LYS A 131 -11.79 -4.04 3.73
CA LYS A 131 -11.98 -4.51 2.35
C LYS A 131 -13.22 -3.84 1.73
N VAL A 132 -13.03 -3.10 0.64
CA VAL A 132 -14.12 -2.46 -0.13
C VAL A 132 -14.47 -3.32 -1.34
N ALA A 133 -13.46 -3.78 -2.09
CA ALA A 133 -13.61 -4.70 -3.21
C ALA A 133 -12.38 -5.60 -3.34
N ASP A 134 -12.61 -6.85 -3.72
CA ASP A 134 -11.56 -7.84 -3.94
C ASP A 134 -12.10 -8.90 -4.92
N THR A 135 -11.61 -8.86 -6.16
CA THR A 135 -12.02 -9.81 -7.21
C THR A 135 -10.89 -10.74 -7.63
N GLY A 136 -9.71 -10.63 -7.00
CA GLY A 136 -8.46 -11.27 -7.46
C GLY A 136 -7.78 -10.57 -8.64
N SER A 137 -8.48 -9.69 -9.37
CA SER A 137 -7.92 -8.81 -10.42
C SER A 137 -8.08 -7.33 -10.10
N ALA A 138 -8.83 -7.01 -9.06
CA ALA A 138 -8.99 -5.65 -8.54
C ALA A 138 -9.08 -5.71 -7.03
N TRP A 139 -8.25 -4.93 -6.35
CA TRP A 139 -8.23 -4.81 -4.90
C TRP A 139 -8.46 -3.37 -4.50
N ARG A 140 -9.42 -3.13 -3.63
CA ARG A 140 -9.67 -1.81 -3.04
C ARG A 140 -9.89 -1.97 -1.55
N TYR A 141 -8.99 -1.38 -0.78
CA TYR A 141 -9.01 -1.41 0.68
C TYR A 141 -8.86 -0.01 1.23
N GLN A 142 -9.56 0.26 2.32
CA GLN A 142 -9.56 1.54 3.02
C GLN A 142 -9.04 1.39 4.44
N ARG A 143 -8.64 2.51 5.05
CA ARG A 143 -8.01 2.59 6.37
C ARG A 143 -6.80 1.66 6.42
N VAL A 144 -5.98 1.74 5.37
CA VAL A 144 -4.93 0.76 5.10
C VAL A 144 -3.89 0.78 6.21
N SER A 145 -3.45 1.96 6.63
CA SER A 145 -2.56 2.15 7.78
C SER A 145 -2.71 3.56 8.35
N GLU A 146 -1.97 3.89 9.40
CA GLU A 146 -1.86 5.29 9.84
C GLU A 146 -1.25 6.13 8.72
N GLY A 147 -1.97 7.16 8.29
CA GLY A 147 -1.56 8.05 7.20
C GLY A 147 -1.90 7.56 5.79
N ILE A 148 -2.36 6.32 5.60
CA ILE A 148 -2.76 5.79 4.29
C ILE A 148 -4.25 5.40 4.31
N ASP A 149 -5.05 6.22 3.64
CA ASP A 149 -6.51 6.11 3.61
C ASP A 149 -6.99 4.99 2.70
N GLU A 150 -6.39 4.81 1.52
CA GLU A 150 -6.85 3.84 0.52
C GLU A 150 -5.69 3.30 -0.33
N VAL A 151 -5.72 2.01 -0.62
CA VAL A 151 -4.97 1.39 -1.72
C VAL A 151 -5.98 0.77 -2.67
N TRP A 152 -5.91 1.17 -3.95
CA TRP A 152 -6.68 0.59 -5.04
C TRP A 152 -5.74 0.13 -6.15
N ALA A 153 -5.72 -1.16 -6.42
CA ALA A 153 -4.93 -1.76 -7.48
C ALA A 153 -5.79 -2.51 -8.49
N LEU A 154 -5.40 -2.46 -9.76
CA LEU A 154 -6.07 -3.08 -10.90
C LEU A 154 -5.04 -3.84 -11.75
N ASP A 155 -5.38 -5.06 -12.11
CA ASP A 155 -4.74 -5.82 -13.19
C ASP A 155 -5.35 -5.35 -14.52
N GLU A 156 -4.60 -4.57 -15.30
CA GLU A 156 -5.04 -4.05 -16.61
C GLU A 156 -4.22 -4.63 -17.78
N LEU A 157 -3.14 -5.38 -17.50
CA LEU A 157 -2.13 -5.75 -18.51
C LEU A 157 -1.92 -7.26 -18.71
N GLY A 158 -2.53 -8.14 -17.89
CA GLY A 158 -2.44 -9.59 -18.07
C GLY A 158 -2.22 -10.32 -16.74
N GLU A 159 -2.21 -11.66 -16.79
CA GLU A 159 -2.37 -12.49 -15.58
C GLU A 159 -1.28 -12.33 -14.50
N GLU A 160 -0.15 -11.65 -14.76
CA GLU A 160 1.04 -11.65 -13.88
C GLU A 160 1.48 -10.26 -13.36
N GLU A 161 0.95 -9.14 -13.85
CA GLU A 161 1.40 -7.79 -13.49
C GLU A 161 0.27 -6.86 -13.02
N ILE A 162 0.59 -5.90 -12.16
CA ILE A 162 -0.36 -4.87 -11.73
C ILE A 162 -0.29 -3.68 -12.68
N GLY A 163 -1.39 -3.40 -13.38
CA GLY A 163 -1.46 -2.32 -14.38
C GLY A 163 -1.69 -0.93 -13.79
N THR A 164 -2.27 -0.83 -12.60
CA THR A 164 -2.47 0.46 -11.92
C THR A 164 -2.46 0.27 -10.42
N ILE A 165 -1.76 1.14 -9.70
CA ILE A 165 -1.80 1.25 -8.24
C ILE A 165 -2.12 2.69 -7.88
N LYS A 166 -3.14 2.90 -7.06
CA LYS A 166 -3.52 4.21 -6.51
C LYS A 166 -3.45 4.16 -5.00
N ILE A 167 -2.63 5.02 -4.42
CA ILE A 167 -2.45 5.16 -2.99
C ILE A 167 -3.00 6.53 -2.60
N SER A 168 -3.99 6.58 -1.72
CA SER A 168 -4.54 7.84 -1.22
C SER A 168 -4.12 8.05 0.23
N PHE A 169 -3.55 9.22 0.54
CA PHE A 169 -3.34 9.72 1.89
C PHE A 169 -4.57 10.51 2.39
N ASP A 170 -5.38 11.01 1.45
CA ASP A 170 -6.72 11.55 1.70
C ASP A 170 -7.63 11.11 0.55
N VAL A 171 -8.53 10.15 0.81
CA VAL A 171 -9.38 9.60 -0.26
C VAL A 171 -10.56 10.51 -0.60
N ARG A 172 -10.94 11.43 0.31
CA ARG A 172 -12.20 12.19 0.23
C ARG A 172 -12.36 13.01 -1.06
N PRO A 173 -11.32 13.66 -1.62
CA PRO A 173 -11.46 14.38 -2.86
C PRO A 173 -11.88 13.49 -4.04
N PHE A 174 -11.63 12.18 -3.97
CA PHE A 174 -11.80 11.24 -5.08
C PHE A 174 -12.97 10.25 -4.91
N LEU A 175 -13.77 10.41 -3.85
CA LEU A 175 -15.01 9.66 -3.62
C LEU A 175 -16.19 10.31 -4.33
#